data_AF-A0A231HCN6-F1
#
_entry.id   AF-A0A231HCN6-F1
#
_cell.length_a   1.000
_cell.length_b   1.000
_cell.length_c   1.000
_cell.angle_alpha   90.00
_cell.angle_beta   90.00
_cell.angle_gamma   90.00
#
_symmetry.space_group_name_H-M   'P 1'
#
loop_
_entity.id
_entity.type
_entity.pdbx_description
1 polymer ?
#
loop_
_entity_poly.entity_id
_entity_poly.type
_entity_poly.pdbx_seq_one_letter_code
_entity_poly.pdbx_strand_id
1 'polypeptide(L)'
;MEIMGVIAELTKLSAAAGASPQARAECERLAKKGEQYAKTIAPVNKTGRPHRLPSGYVDNPGDYRDSIRGETLFKNGKWRGRVGAYDYKSHWIEYGTSKMPKQSIMRRTAGHLRGSSS
;
A
#
# COMPACT_ATOMS: atom_id res chain seq x y z
N MET A 1 4.83 -31.25 -29.97
CA MET A 1 4.45 -29.91 -30.44
C MET A 1 3.27 -29.29 -29.66
N GLU A 2 2.58 -30.04 -28.78
CA GLU A 2 1.38 -29.55 -28.08
C GLU A 2 1.63 -28.73 -26.81
N ILE A 3 2.71 -29.02 -26.06
CA ILE A 3 3.00 -28.34 -24.77
C ILE A 3 3.18 -26.83 -24.94
N MET A 4 3.83 -26.39 -26.02
CA MET A 4 4.02 -24.97 -26.31
C MET A 4 2.70 -24.25 -26.61
N GLY A 5 1.74 -24.94 -27.23
CA GLY A 5 0.39 -24.41 -27.47
C GLY A 5 -0.40 -24.25 -26.16
N VAL A 6 -0.34 -25.26 -25.28
CA VAL A 6 -0.99 -25.22 -23.96
C VAL A 6 -0.42 -24.08 -23.08
N ILE A 7 0.91 -23.90 -23.06
CA ILE A 7 1.56 -22.82 -22.31
C ILE A 7 1.11 -21.44 -22.84
N ALA A 8 1.03 -21.28 -24.16
CA ALA A 8 0.58 -20.02 -24.76
C ALA A 8 -0.86 -19.69 -24.35
N GLU A 9 -1.75 -20.68 -24.35
CA GLU A 9 -3.16 -20.49 -23.99
C GLU A 9 -3.34 -20.19 -22.49
N LEU A 10 -2.61 -20.89 -21.62
CA LEU A 10 -2.57 -20.60 -20.17
C LEU A 10 -2.06 -19.17 -19.90
N THR A 11 -1.06 -18.72 -20.67
CA THR A 11 -0.53 -17.37 -20.53
C THR A 11 -1.59 -16.33 -20.88
N LYS A 12 -2.34 -16.51 -21.97
CA LYS A 12 -3.46 -15.63 -22.35
C LYS A 12 -4.57 -15.61 -21.29
N LEU A 13 -4.97 -16.78 -20.78
CA LEU A 13 -5.98 -16.90 -19.74
C LEU A 13 -5.55 -16.18 -18.45
N SER A 14 -4.30 -16.32 -18.03
CA SER A 14 -3.77 -15.61 -16.85
C SER A 14 -3.76 -14.09 -17.03
N ALA A 15 -3.44 -13.61 -18.24
CA ALA A 15 -3.47 -12.19 -18.56
C ALA A 15 -4.90 -11.63 -18.53
N ALA A 16 -5.85 -12.35 -19.13
CA ALA A 16 -7.27 -11.99 -19.09
C ALA A 16 -7.83 -11.99 -17.66
N ALA A 17 -7.47 -13.00 -16.85
CA ALA A 17 -7.85 -13.06 -15.45
C ALA A 17 -7.29 -11.87 -14.65
N GLY A 18 -6.04 -11.47 -14.89
CA GLY A 18 -5.42 -10.31 -14.24
C GLY A 18 -6.07 -8.97 -14.58
N ALA A 19 -6.73 -8.85 -15.73
CA ALA A 19 -7.46 -7.65 -16.16
C ALA A 19 -8.94 -7.63 -15.75
N SER A 20 -9.44 -8.73 -15.20
CA SER A 20 -10.86 -8.91 -14.90
C SER A 20 -11.41 -7.93 -13.84
N PRO A 21 -12.71 -7.61 -13.87
CA PRO A 21 -13.38 -6.88 -12.80
C PRO A 21 -13.23 -7.53 -11.42
N GLN A 22 -13.20 -8.87 -11.37
CA GLN A 22 -12.99 -9.64 -10.14
C GLN A 22 -11.58 -9.39 -9.57
N ALA A 23 -10.54 -9.40 -10.42
CA ALA A 23 -9.19 -9.05 -10.00
C ALA A 23 -9.08 -7.61 -9.50
N ARG A 24 -9.81 -6.67 -10.12
CA ARG A 24 -9.91 -5.28 -9.64
C ARG A 24 -10.52 -5.22 -8.24
N ALA A 25 -11.69 -5.84 -8.05
CA ALA A 25 -12.42 -5.84 -6.79
C ALA A 25 -11.59 -6.46 -5.66
N GLU A 26 -10.90 -7.57 -5.93
CA GLU A 26 -10.04 -8.21 -4.94
C GLU A 26 -8.80 -7.36 -4.60
N CYS A 27 -8.16 -6.75 -5.60
CA CYS A 27 -7.06 -5.81 -5.37
C CYS A 27 -7.51 -4.61 -4.51
N GLU A 28 -8.71 -4.09 -4.77
CA GLU A 28 -9.28 -2.97 -4.01
C GLU A 28 -9.58 -3.37 -2.57
N ARG A 29 -10.22 -4.53 -2.36
CA ARG A 29 -10.49 -5.08 -1.04
C ARG A 29 -9.21 -5.24 -0.22
N LEU A 30 -8.17 -5.83 -0.81
CA LEU A 30 -6.87 -6.02 -0.15
C LEU A 30 -6.15 -4.69 0.11
N ALA A 31 -6.20 -3.74 -0.83
CA ALA A 31 -5.63 -2.41 -0.64
C ALA A 31 -6.34 -1.66 0.50
N LYS A 32 -7.68 -1.74 0.60
CA LYS A 32 -8.45 -1.15 1.71
C LYS A 32 -8.18 -1.82 3.05
N LYS A 33 -8.03 -3.16 3.08
CA LYS A 33 -7.57 -3.88 4.28
C LYS A 33 -6.19 -3.37 4.73
N GLY A 34 -5.28 -3.19 3.77
CA GLY A 34 -3.95 -2.65 4.02
C GLY A 34 -3.97 -1.21 4.53
N GLU A 35 -4.81 -0.35 3.94
CA GLU A 35 -5.04 1.03 4.40
C GLU A 35 -5.47 1.06 5.87
N GLN A 36 -6.49 0.28 6.23
CA GLN A 36 -7.00 0.19 7.60
C GLN A 36 -5.92 -0.24 8.57
N TYR A 37 -5.21 -1.34 8.26
CA TYR A 37 -4.13 -1.83 9.11
C TYR A 37 -3.02 -0.79 9.27
N ALA A 38 -2.55 -0.20 8.17
CA ALA A 38 -1.50 0.81 8.19
C ALA A 38 -1.89 2.00 9.08
N LYS A 39 -3.16 2.44 9.04
CA LYS A 39 -3.69 3.50 9.91
C LYS A 39 -3.66 3.14 11.39
N THR A 40 -3.84 1.87 11.75
CA THR A 40 -3.79 1.45 13.17
C THR A 40 -2.38 1.48 13.76
N ILE A 41 -1.35 1.27 12.93
CA ILE A 41 0.04 1.21 13.39
C ILE A 41 0.81 2.50 13.12
N ALA A 42 0.24 3.44 12.35
CA ALA A 42 0.84 4.72 12.03
C ALA A 42 1.05 5.54 13.31
N PRO A 43 2.23 6.18 13.47
CA PRO A 43 2.47 7.05 14.61
C PRO A 43 1.56 8.27 14.54
N VAL A 44 0.95 8.60 15.68
CA VAL A 44 0.22 9.84 15.88
C VAL A 44 0.86 10.56 17.07
N ASN A 45 1.10 11.86 16.94
CA ASN A 45 1.61 12.66 18.04
C ASN A 45 0.63 12.59 19.23
N LYS A 46 1.02 11.88 20.29
CA LYS A 46 0.18 11.63 21.47
C LYS A 46 0.05 12.84 22.39
N THR A 47 0.89 13.86 22.23
CA THR A 47 0.83 15.08 23.04
C THR A 47 -0.32 16.01 22.64
N GLY A 48 -0.92 15.78 21.46
CA GLY A 48 -1.97 16.63 20.90
C GLY A 48 -1.49 18.03 20.47
N ARG A 49 -0.23 18.38 20.71
CA ARG A 49 0.34 19.69 20.35
C ARG A 49 0.80 19.69 18.91
N PRO A 50 0.28 20.58 18.04
CA PRO A 50 0.78 20.69 16.68
C PRO A 50 2.27 21.05 16.67
N HIS A 51 3.03 20.40 15.81
CA HIS A 51 4.42 20.82 15.57
C HIS A 51 4.41 21.96 14.55
N ARG A 52 5.06 23.08 14.87
CA ARG A 52 5.21 24.20 13.93
C ARG A 52 6.64 24.24 13.42
N LEU A 53 6.80 24.20 12.11
CA LEU A 53 8.10 24.43 11.48
C LEU A 53 8.39 25.94 11.43
N PRO A 54 9.67 26.36 11.45
CA PRO A 54 10.04 27.77 11.28
C PRO A 54 9.48 28.41 10.00
N SER A 55 9.20 27.61 8.97
CA SER A 55 8.54 28.03 7.73
C SER A 55 7.04 28.33 7.86
N GLY A 56 6.47 28.21 9.05
CA GLY A 56 5.04 28.45 9.33
C GLY A 56 4.14 27.23 9.08
N TYR A 57 4.68 26.12 8.56
CA TYR A 57 3.92 24.89 8.38
C TYR A 57 3.50 24.29 9.73
N VAL A 58 2.22 23.93 9.85
CA VAL A 58 1.64 23.30 11.04
C VAL A 58 1.39 21.82 10.76
N ASP A 59 2.06 20.97 11.51
CA ASP A 59 1.89 19.52 11.54
C ASP A 59 0.84 19.16 12.59
N ASN A 60 -0.35 18.76 12.14
CA ASN A 60 -1.41 18.34 13.04
C ASN A 60 -1.25 16.86 13.42
N PRO A 61 -1.57 16.50 14.67
CA PRO A 61 -1.59 15.11 15.09
C PRO A 61 -2.50 14.26 14.18
N GLY A 62 -1.90 13.33 13.43
CA GLY A 62 -2.62 12.36 12.59
C GLY A 62 -2.47 12.58 11.10
N ASP A 63 -1.89 13.70 10.64
CA ASP A 63 -1.74 14.02 9.21
C ASP A 63 -1.17 12.85 8.40
N TYR A 64 -0.07 12.24 8.88
CA TYR A 64 0.52 11.07 8.23
C TYR A 64 -0.46 9.89 8.15
N ARG A 65 -1.09 9.50 9.27
CA ARG A 65 -2.06 8.40 9.33
C ARG A 65 -3.21 8.63 8.35
N ASP A 66 -3.75 9.85 8.36
CA ASP A 66 -4.96 10.18 7.60
C ASP A 66 -4.68 10.31 6.10
N SER A 67 -3.41 10.57 5.75
CA SER A 67 -2.92 10.54 4.36
C SER A 67 -2.72 9.14 3.78
N ILE A 68 -2.77 8.08 4.58
CA ILE A 68 -2.61 6.71 4.08
C ILE A 68 -3.85 6.31 3.27
N ARG A 69 -3.65 5.83 2.04
CA ARG A 69 -4.71 5.34 1.15
C ARG A 69 -4.35 3.98 0.55
N GLY A 70 -5.37 3.14 0.44
CA GLY A 70 -5.37 1.94 -0.38
C GLY A 70 -6.03 2.23 -1.72
N GLU A 71 -5.31 1.98 -2.80
CA GLU A 71 -5.73 2.26 -4.17
C GLU A 71 -5.46 1.07 -5.09
N THR A 72 -6.19 1.02 -6.20
CA THR A 72 -6.04 -0.02 -7.20
C THR A 72 -5.59 0.62 -8.51
N LEU A 73 -4.49 0.11 -9.07
CA LEU A 73 -3.86 0.64 -10.26
C LEU A 73 -3.83 -0.43 -11.36
N PHE A 74 -4.14 -0.05 -12.60
CA PHE A 74 -3.97 -0.93 -13.74
C PHE A 74 -2.57 -0.74 -14.34
N LYS A 75 -1.75 -1.79 -14.36
CA LYS A 75 -0.37 -1.72 -14.87
C LYS A 75 0.04 -3.01 -15.55
N ASN A 76 0.50 -2.90 -16.80
CA ASN A 76 0.97 -4.01 -17.64
C ASN A 76 -0.10 -5.11 -17.78
N GLY A 77 -1.33 -4.72 -18.14
CA GLY A 77 -2.43 -5.66 -18.39
C GLY A 77 -3.02 -6.31 -17.14
N LYS A 78 -2.69 -5.84 -15.93
CA LYS A 78 -3.25 -6.38 -14.68
C LYS A 78 -3.51 -5.33 -13.62
N TRP A 79 -4.52 -5.59 -12.79
CA TRP A 79 -4.80 -4.80 -11.59
C TRP A 79 -3.76 -5.08 -10.49
N ARG A 80 -3.42 -4.04 -9.74
CA ARG A 80 -2.52 -4.10 -8.58
C ARG A 80 -3.07 -3.25 -7.45
N GLY A 81 -3.25 -3.84 -6.27
CA GLY A 81 -3.49 -3.10 -5.04
C GLY A 81 -2.21 -2.43 -4.54
N ARG A 82 -2.31 -1.19 -4.08
CA ARG A 82 -1.22 -0.42 -3.48
C ARG A 82 -1.70 0.26 -2.20
N VAL A 83 -0.85 0.26 -1.18
CA VAL A 83 -1.00 1.13 -0.01
C VAL A 83 0.11 2.16 -0.06
N GLY A 84 -0.23 3.43 0.11
CA GLY A 84 0.72 4.54 0.11
C GLY A 84 0.27 5.66 1.04
N ALA A 85 1.20 6.54 1.40
CA ALA A 85 0.91 7.77 2.13
C ALA A 85 1.20 8.97 1.21
N TYR A 86 0.33 9.98 1.27
CA TYR A 86 0.37 11.13 0.35
C TYR A 86 0.79 12.43 1.06
N ASP A 87 0.97 12.39 2.38
CA ASP A 87 1.54 13.51 3.11
C ASP A 87 3.05 13.59 2.88
N TYR A 88 3.59 14.79 2.74
CA TYR A 88 5.03 14.98 2.47
C TYR A 88 5.91 14.43 3.61
N LYS A 89 5.39 14.28 4.84
CA LYS A 89 6.11 13.66 5.97
C LYS A 89 6.27 12.16 5.84
N SER A 90 5.49 11.52 4.97
CA SER A 90 5.71 10.13 4.61
C SER A 90 7.13 9.91 4.10
N HIS A 91 7.72 10.90 3.42
CA HIS A 91 9.12 10.82 2.99
C HIS A 91 10.06 10.71 4.20
N TRP A 92 9.92 11.59 5.19
CA TRP A 92 10.77 11.58 6.38
C TRP A 92 10.59 10.31 7.23
N ILE A 93 9.35 9.84 7.38
CA ILE A 93 9.01 8.64 8.15
C ILE A 93 9.51 7.37 7.45
N GLU A 94 9.28 7.21 6.15
CA GLU A 94 9.72 6.02 5.42
C GLU A 94 11.23 6.06 5.11
N TYR A 95 11.81 7.23 4.84
CA TYR A 95 13.26 7.39 4.68
C TYR A 95 14.00 7.12 5.99
N GLY A 96 13.53 7.71 7.11
CA GLY A 96 14.11 7.49 8.44
C GLY A 96 14.03 6.02 8.89
N THR A 97 13.04 5.28 8.41
CA THR A 97 12.88 3.84 8.73
C THR A 97 13.53 2.89 7.72
N SER A 98 14.25 3.42 6.71
CA SER A 98 14.96 2.61 5.70
C SER A 98 15.97 1.62 6.30
N LYS A 99 16.64 1.99 7.39
CA LYS A 99 17.55 1.13 8.17
C LYS A 99 16.89 0.48 9.39
N MET A 100 15.64 0.81 9.67
CA MET A 100 14.86 0.29 10.81
C MET A 100 13.58 -0.39 10.30
N PRO A 101 13.69 -1.55 9.63
CA PRO A 101 12.57 -2.19 8.94
C PRO A 101 11.41 -2.57 9.88
N LYS A 102 11.68 -2.75 11.17
CA LYS A 102 10.66 -2.99 12.22
C LYS A 102 9.79 -1.76 12.50
N GLN A 103 10.20 -0.58 12.07
CA GLN A 103 9.48 0.69 12.28
C GLN A 103 8.79 1.19 11.00
N SER A 104 9.20 0.74 9.80
CA SER A 104 8.54 1.13 8.55
C SER A 104 7.09 0.62 8.52
N ILE A 105 6.14 1.56 8.43
CA ILE A 105 4.72 1.28 8.43
C ILE A 105 4.32 0.52 7.16
N MET A 106 4.82 0.95 6.00
CA MET A 106 4.53 0.29 4.74
C MET A 106 5.08 -1.13 4.69
N ARG A 107 6.28 -1.37 5.22
CA ARG A 107 6.86 -2.71 5.27
C ARG A 107 6.09 -3.64 6.19
N ARG A 108 5.69 -3.16 7.37
CA ARG A 108 4.84 -3.92 8.31
C ARG A 108 3.48 -4.23 7.71
N THR A 109 2.88 -3.28 7.01
CA THR A 109 1.61 -3.46 6.29
C THR A 109 1.73 -4.52 5.20
N ALA A 110 2.82 -4.49 4.42
CA ALA A 110 3.11 -5.53 3.44
C ALA A 110 3.26 -6.92 4.10
N GLY A 111 3.92 -6.99 5.27
CA GLY A 111 4.01 -8.22 6.06
C GLY A 111 2.64 -8.74 6.51
N HIS A 112 1.77 -7.86 7.01
CA HIS A 112 0.40 -8.20 7.43
C HIS A 112 -0.43 -8.76 6.28
N LEU A 113 -0.31 -8.18 5.08
CA LEU A 113 -1.04 -8.65 3.90
C LEU A 113 -0.49 -9.98 3.36
N ARG A 114 0.84 -10.19 3.38
CA ARG A 114 1.47 -11.45 2.95
C ARG A 114 1.12 -12.64 3.87
N GLY A 115 0.83 -12.39 5.15
CA GLY A 115 0.39 -13.41 6.10
C GLY A 115 -1.08 -13.88 5.94
N SER A 116 -1.77 -13.50 4.86
CA SER A 116 -3.13 -13.94 4.54
C SER A 116 -3.19 -14.90 3.34
N SER A 117 -2.04 -15.43 2.89
CA SER A 117 -1.92 -16.28 1.71
C SER A 117 -0.95 -17.42 2.00
N SER A 118 -1.50 -18.51 2.53
CA SER A 118 -0.91 -19.85 2.56
C SER A 118 -1.96 -20.81 2.03
#